data_AF-A0A382W6Y2-F1
#
_entry.id   AF-A0A382W6Y2-F1
#
_cell.length_a   1.000
_cell.length_b   1.000
_cell.length_c   1.000
_cell.angle_alpha   90.00
_cell.angle_beta   90.00
_cell.angle_gamma   90.00
#
_symmetry.space_group_name_H-M   'P 1'
#
loop_
_entity.id
_entity.type
_entity.pdbx_description
1 polymer ?
#
loop_
_entity_poly.entity_id
_entity_poly.type
_entity_poly.pdbx_seq_one_letter_code
_entity_poly.pdbx_strand_id
1 'polypeptide(L)'
;MSSLRLLNKVIFLLLLPLIILPVRGEEEAIDIWKTDSISDEKINEIIIEDNSKNESKLYETIKPVVSNIKEEKNLEKIKQNIFGLFDPEENNLNINMWINSDGKIILEKLNKIDEIKLSKDTEDILLTTLFTNSYSPEKNIEPLIFLDFKSKWLIKNKKNKIIENYLLKNPGLMGQSILVEYLVNEFLSEANVDKACEKTKFINIDYQS
;
A
#
# COMPACT_ATOMS: atom_id res chain seq x y z
N MET A 1 -56.93 -6.78 -22.40
CA MET A 1 -56.07 -5.56 -22.43
C MET A 1 -56.33 -4.57 -21.28
N SER A 2 -57.16 -4.89 -20.27
CA SER A 2 -57.44 -4.02 -19.12
C SER A 2 -56.58 -4.33 -17.88
N SER A 3 -56.15 -5.58 -17.68
CA SER A 3 -55.39 -6.01 -16.50
C SER A 3 -53.94 -5.48 -16.45
N LEU A 4 -53.24 -5.41 -17.58
CA LEU A 4 -51.87 -4.86 -17.64
C LEU A 4 -51.80 -3.36 -17.29
N ARG A 5 -52.84 -2.58 -17.64
CA ARG A 5 -52.93 -1.15 -17.29
C ARG A 5 -53.15 -0.93 -15.80
N LEU A 6 -53.88 -1.84 -15.14
CA LEU A 6 -54.11 -1.81 -13.69
C LEU A 6 -52.82 -2.13 -12.93
N LEU A 7 -52.06 -3.14 -13.38
CA LEU A 7 -50.79 -3.53 -12.74
C LEU A 7 -49.78 -2.38 -12.78
N ASN A 8 -49.66 -1.68 -13.92
CA ASN A 8 -48.73 -0.56 -14.07
C ASN A 8 -49.12 0.65 -13.19
N LYS A 9 -50.42 0.89 -12.97
CA LYS A 9 -50.90 1.93 -12.05
C LYS A 9 -50.60 1.60 -10.60
N VAL A 10 -50.75 0.34 -10.19
CA VAL A 10 -50.46 -0.09 -8.81
C VAL A 10 -48.97 -0.02 -8.52
N ILE A 11 -48.12 -0.41 -9.48
CA ILE A 11 -46.65 -0.29 -9.37
C ILE A 11 -46.24 1.18 -9.24
N PHE A 12 -46.81 2.07 -10.06
CA PHE A 12 -46.53 3.50 -9.96
C PHE A 12 -46.93 4.10 -8.61
N LEU A 13 -48.08 3.66 -8.06
CA LEU A 13 -48.55 4.10 -6.74
C LEU A 13 -47.65 3.62 -5.59
N LEU A 14 -47.07 2.42 -5.72
CA LEU A 14 -46.13 1.84 -4.75
C LEU A 14 -44.77 2.54 -4.75
N LEU A 15 -44.31 3.07 -5.89
CA LEU A 15 -43.01 3.74 -6.01
C LEU A 15 -43.05 5.24 -5.67
N LEU A 16 -44.22 5.87 -5.73
CA LEU A 16 -44.42 7.29 -5.45
C LEU A 16 -43.90 7.77 -4.07
N PRO A 17 -44.09 7.04 -2.95
CA PRO A 17 -43.58 7.50 -1.64
C PRO A 17 -42.04 7.43 -1.52
N LEU A 18 -41.35 6.68 -2.37
CA LEU A 18 -39.88 6.59 -2.34
C LEU A 18 -39.19 7.89 -2.81
N ILE A 19 -39.91 8.73 -3.56
CA ILE A 19 -39.40 9.97 -4.17
C ILE A 19 -39.60 11.17 -3.22
N ILE A 20 -40.55 11.10 -2.29
CA ILE A 20 -40.98 12.23 -1.47
C ILE A 20 -40.40 12.19 -0.04
N LEU A 21 -39.74 11.10 0.35
CA LEU A 21 -39.06 11.02 1.64
C LEU A 21 -37.78 11.88 1.60
N PRO A 22 -37.66 12.95 2.41
CA PRO A 22 -36.40 13.66 2.52
C PRO A 22 -35.37 12.71 3.15
N VAL A 23 -34.25 12.51 2.47
CA VAL A 23 -33.06 11.89 3.06
C VAL A 23 -32.64 12.77 4.23
N ARG A 24 -32.89 12.30 5.45
CA ARG A 24 -32.34 12.92 6.66
C ARG A 24 -30.94 12.36 6.87
N GLY A 25 -29.95 12.96 6.22
CA GLY A 25 -28.57 12.92 6.67
C GLY A 25 -28.37 14.10 7.61
N GLU A 26 -28.07 13.85 8.89
CA GLU A 26 -27.38 14.86 9.71
C GLU A 26 -25.94 14.92 9.20
N GLU A 27 -25.73 15.63 8.10
CA GLU A 27 -24.40 16.06 7.67
C GLU A 27 -24.26 17.52 8.08
N GLU A 28 -23.94 17.76 9.35
CA GLU A 28 -23.16 18.95 9.65
C GLU A 28 -21.79 18.72 9.03
N ALA A 29 -21.51 19.44 7.94
CA ALA A 29 -20.20 19.42 7.31
C ALA A 29 -19.17 19.91 8.34
N ILE A 30 -18.43 18.96 8.90
CA ILE A 30 -17.29 19.25 9.77
C ILE A 30 -16.21 19.90 8.91
N ASP A 31 -15.98 21.19 9.12
CA ASP A 31 -14.87 21.91 8.50
C ASP A 31 -13.55 21.50 9.17
N ILE A 32 -12.93 20.45 8.63
CA ILE A 32 -11.61 19.94 9.04
C ILE A 32 -10.46 20.93 8.81
N TRP A 33 -10.71 22.07 8.15
CA TRP A 33 -9.72 23.14 7.97
C TRP A 33 -9.94 24.34 8.90
N LYS A 34 -10.94 24.28 9.79
CA LYS A 34 -11.11 25.28 10.83
C LYS A 34 -10.04 25.08 11.90
N THR A 35 -8.87 25.68 11.66
CA THR A 35 -7.82 25.78 12.67
C THR A 35 -8.27 26.83 13.67
N ASP A 36 -8.94 26.40 14.73
CA ASP A 36 -9.00 27.21 15.94
C ASP A 36 -7.55 27.45 16.36
N SER A 37 -7.12 28.72 16.32
CA SER A 37 -5.81 29.14 16.80
C SER A 37 -5.65 28.63 18.23
N ILE A 38 -4.86 27.57 18.40
CA ILE A 38 -4.45 27.08 19.71
C ILE A 38 -3.69 28.24 20.34
N SER A 39 -4.33 28.90 21.31
CA SER A 39 -3.69 29.87 22.17
C SER A 39 -2.55 29.16 22.89
N ASP A 40 -1.33 29.63 22.63
CA ASP A 40 -0.09 29.25 23.28
C ASP A 40 -0.16 29.51 24.79
N GLU A 41 -0.78 28.60 25.56
CA GLU A 41 -0.72 28.66 27.02
C GLU A 41 -0.92 27.27 27.65
N LYS A 42 0.08 26.40 27.45
CA LYS A 42 0.61 25.44 28.45
C LYS A 42 1.59 24.46 27.80
N ILE A 43 2.86 24.85 27.76
CA ILE A 43 3.96 23.88 27.83
C ILE A 43 4.76 24.28 29.06
N ASN A 44 4.63 23.47 30.11
CA ASN A 44 5.39 23.61 31.34
C ASN A 44 6.89 23.45 31.04
N GLU A 45 7.67 24.36 31.65
CA GLU A 45 9.12 24.43 31.73
C GLU A 45 9.83 23.07 31.88
N ILE A 46 10.83 22.85 31.03
CA ILE A 46 12.08 22.18 31.44
C ILE A 46 13.20 23.21 31.20
N ILE A 47 13.70 23.77 32.30
CA ILE A 47 14.83 24.69 32.33
C ILE A 47 16.11 23.90 32.06
N ILE A 48 16.86 24.28 31.04
CA ILE A 48 18.32 24.10 31.00
C ILE A 48 18.90 25.49 30.69
N GLU A 49 19.66 26.01 31.65
CA GLU A 49 20.40 27.27 31.56
C GLU A 49 21.29 27.31 30.32
N ASP A 50 21.24 28.40 29.55
CA ASP A 50 22.37 28.79 28.72
C ASP A 50 22.62 30.29 28.82
N ASN A 51 23.87 30.61 29.14
CA ASN A 51 24.38 31.97 29.32
C ASN A 51 24.70 32.57 27.95
N SER A 52 23.89 33.56 27.55
CA SER A 52 24.22 34.72 26.72
C SER A 52 25.68 34.85 26.25
N LYS A 53 25.93 34.79 24.92
CA LYS A 53 26.28 35.98 24.10
C LYS A 53 26.52 35.68 22.61
N ASN A 54 25.89 36.53 21.80
CA ASN A 54 26.34 37.16 20.56
C ASN A 54 26.30 36.44 19.19
N GLU A 55 25.56 37.13 18.31
CA GLU A 55 25.89 37.48 16.91
C GLU A 55 25.63 36.45 15.80
N SER A 56 24.41 36.56 15.24
CA SER A 56 24.13 36.70 13.80
C SER A 56 25.28 36.35 12.84
N LYS A 57 25.26 35.12 12.32
CA LYS A 57 25.80 34.81 11.00
C LYS A 57 24.88 33.83 10.27
N LEU A 58 24.14 34.37 9.30
CA LEU A 58 23.50 33.62 8.23
C LEU A 58 24.55 32.74 7.52
N TYR A 59 24.11 31.54 7.12
CA TYR A 59 24.79 30.54 6.31
C TYR A 59 26.17 30.04 6.81
N GLU A 60 26.18 29.04 7.69
CA GLU A 60 27.30 28.10 7.75
C GLU A 60 26.93 26.81 7.02
N THR A 61 27.68 26.52 5.96
CA THR A 61 27.68 25.26 5.24
C THR A 61 27.77 24.10 6.22
N ILE A 62 26.72 23.29 6.31
CA ILE A 62 26.74 22.02 7.04
C ILE A 62 27.79 21.14 6.36
N LYS A 63 28.99 21.08 6.95
CA LYS A 63 29.97 20.05 6.60
C LYS A 63 29.29 18.71 6.90
N PRO A 64 29.28 17.74 5.97
CA PRO A 64 28.73 16.44 6.26
C PRO A 64 29.48 15.89 7.47
N VAL A 65 28.75 15.63 8.55
CA VAL A 65 29.24 14.76 9.62
C VAL A 65 29.54 13.45 8.90
N VAL A 66 30.82 13.21 8.65
CA VAL A 66 31.33 11.87 8.37
C VAL A 66 31.10 11.13 9.67
N SER A 67 29.89 10.59 9.84
CA SER A 67 29.65 9.56 10.81
C SER A 67 30.58 8.44 10.39
N ASN A 68 31.45 8.05 11.31
CA ASN A 68 32.30 6.89 11.14
C ASN A 68 31.36 5.68 11.06
N ILE A 69 30.89 5.37 9.85
CA ILE A 69 30.25 4.09 9.54
C ILE A 69 31.37 3.07 9.72
N LYS A 70 31.48 2.54 10.94
CA LYS A 70 32.12 1.25 11.12
C LYS A 70 31.34 0.32 10.20
N GLU A 71 31.99 -0.10 9.14
CA GLU A 71 31.59 -1.20 8.29
C GLU A 71 31.56 -2.45 9.20
N GLU A 72 30.48 -2.57 9.97
CA GLU A 72 30.23 -3.73 10.80
C GLU A 72 30.05 -4.90 9.84
N LYS A 73 30.90 -5.91 10.03
CA LYS A 73 30.91 -7.21 9.36
C LYS A 73 29.65 -8.05 9.69
N ASN A 74 28.48 -7.44 9.54
CA ASN A 74 27.14 -8.01 9.65
C ASN A 74 26.36 -7.77 8.33
N LEU A 75 27.05 -7.79 7.20
CA LEU A 75 26.49 -7.69 5.84
C LEU A 75 25.45 -8.79 5.51
N GLU A 76 25.24 -9.77 6.39
CA GLU A 76 24.35 -10.92 6.20
C GLU A 76 23.00 -10.82 6.93
N LYS A 77 22.80 -9.84 7.82
CA LYS A 77 21.53 -9.72 8.57
C LYS A 77 20.48 -8.99 7.74
N ILE A 78 19.94 -9.67 6.74
CA ILE A 78 18.73 -9.28 5.97
C ILE A 78 18.84 -7.83 5.47
N LYS A 79 19.55 -7.62 4.34
CA LYS A 79 19.41 -6.39 3.56
C LYS A 79 17.91 -6.09 3.43
N GLN A 80 17.50 -4.94 3.95
CA GLN A 80 16.14 -4.43 3.87
C GLN A 80 15.81 -4.17 2.39
N ASN A 81 15.47 -5.23 1.66
CA ASN A 81 15.28 -5.16 0.22
C ASN A 81 13.92 -4.51 -0.05
N ILE A 82 13.98 -3.37 -0.73
CA ILE A 82 12.82 -2.63 -1.22
C ILE A 82 12.21 -3.46 -2.35
N PHE A 83 10.94 -3.87 -2.19
CA PHE A 83 10.21 -4.63 -3.21
C PHE A 83 8.93 -3.92 -3.63
N GLY A 84 8.91 -3.40 -4.86
CA GLY A 84 7.79 -2.63 -5.40
C GLY A 84 7.82 -2.45 -6.91
N LEU A 85 6.99 -1.54 -7.40
CA LEU A 85 6.72 -1.26 -8.81
C LEU A 85 6.73 0.23 -9.11
N PHE A 86 6.16 1.03 -8.19
CA PHE A 86 5.93 2.46 -8.35
C PHE A 86 6.93 3.28 -7.56
N ASP A 87 7.28 4.45 -8.09
CA ASP A 87 8.08 5.42 -7.36
C ASP A 87 7.22 6.04 -6.24
N PRO A 88 7.70 6.09 -4.99
CA PRO A 88 6.98 6.74 -3.91
C PRO A 88 6.72 8.23 -4.18
N GLU A 89 7.67 8.96 -4.75
CA GLU A 89 7.55 10.41 -4.95
C GLU A 89 6.45 10.77 -5.97
N GLU A 90 6.31 9.96 -7.02
CA GLU A 90 5.25 10.12 -8.05
C GLU A 90 3.83 10.05 -7.46
N ASN A 91 3.68 9.45 -6.28
CA ASN A 91 2.40 9.22 -5.62
C ASN A 91 2.28 9.92 -4.26
N ASN A 92 3.17 10.87 -3.97
CA ASN A 92 3.26 11.56 -2.66
C ASN A 92 3.39 10.60 -1.46
N LEU A 93 4.04 9.46 -1.67
CA LEU A 93 4.34 8.44 -0.66
C LEU A 93 5.81 8.54 -0.23
N ASN A 94 6.15 7.81 0.84
CA ASN A 94 7.50 7.76 1.38
C ASN A 94 8.01 6.32 1.33
N ILE A 95 9.30 6.11 0.98
CA ILE A 95 9.95 4.80 1.01
C ILE A 95 9.82 4.09 2.37
N ASN A 96 9.72 4.86 3.46
CA ASN A 96 9.56 4.38 4.84
C ASN A 96 8.09 4.23 5.28
N MET A 97 7.11 4.27 4.37
CA MET A 97 5.69 4.29 4.76
C MET A 97 5.26 3.07 5.60
N TRP A 98 5.85 1.89 5.37
CA TRP A 98 5.50 0.69 6.12
C TRP A 98 6.45 0.35 7.27
N ILE A 99 7.74 0.71 7.20
CA ILE A 99 8.77 0.21 8.12
C ILE A 99 8.44 0.46 9.61
N ASN A 100 7.86 1.61 9.91
CA ASN A 100 7.50 2.02 11.29
C ASN A 100 6.09 1.62 11.71
N SER A 101 5.33 0.99 10.82
CA SER A 101 3.94 0.60 11.06
C SER A 101 3.84 -0.78 11.71
N ASP A 102 2.79 -1.00 12.49
CA ASP A 102 2.51 -2.32 13.06
C ASP A 102 1.96 -3.27 11.99
N GLY A 103 2.76 -4.25 11.60
CA GLY A 103 2.45 -5.16 10.51
C GLY A 103 1.24 -6.05 10.77
N LYS A 104 0.96 -6.40 12.03
CA LYS A 104 -0.24 -7.17 12.37
C LYS A 104 -1.50 -6.35 12.13
N ILE A 105 -1.48 -5.07 12.51
CA ILE A 105 -2.59 -4.15 12.27
C ILE A 105 -2.78 -3.93 10.77
N ILE A 106 -1.69 -3.70 10.02
CA ILE A 106 -1.74 -3.55 8.56
C ILE A 106 -2.39 -4.78 7.91
N LEU A 107 -1.89 -5.97 8.24
CA LEU A 107 -2.39 -7.21 7.64
C LEU A 107 -3.87 -7.46 7.98
N GLU A 108 -4.29 -7.16 9.21
CA GLU A 108 -5.71 -7.24 9.58
C GLU A 108 -6.59 -6.31 8.73
N LYS A 109 -6.15 -5.06 8.50
CA LYS A 109 -6.90 -4.12 7.65
C LYS A 109 -6.89 -4.56 6.19
N LEU A 110 -5.76 -4.99 5.66
CA LEU A 110 -5.64 -5.44 4.28
C LEU A 110 -6.48 -6.69 4.02
N ASN A 111 -6.55 -7.65 4.95
CA ASN A 111 -7.41 -8.82 4.83
C ASN A 111 -8.90 -8.42 4.76
N LYS A 112 -9.35 -7.47 5.59
CA LYS A 112 -10.72 -6.93 5.53
C LYS A 112 -11.02 -6.23 4.20
N ILE A 113 -10.05 -5.48 3.67
CA ILE A 113 -10.16 -4.83 2.35
C ILE A 113 -10.23 -5.89 1.23
N ASP A 114 -9.49 -6.99 1.35
CA ASP A 114 -9.47 -8.07 0.36
C ASP A 114 -10.78 -8.89 0.33
N GLU A 115 -11.61 -8.82 1.38
CA GLU A 115 -12.93 -9.48 1.44
C GLU A 115 -14.03 -8.69 0.73
N ILE A 116 -13.83 -7.42 0.43
CA ILE A 116 -14.84 -6.55 -0.19
C ILE A 116 -14.57 -6.34 -1.68
N LYS A 117 -15.65 -6.14 -2.45
CA LYS A 117 -15.54 -5.77 -3.87
C LYS A 117 -15.17 -4.29 -3.98
N LEU A 118 -13.92 -4.02 -4.35
CA LEU A 118 -13.44 -2.65 -4.57
C LEU A 118 -14.00 -2.06 -5.86
N SER A 119 -14.19 -0.75 -5.87
CA SER A 119 -14.34 0.00 -7.12
C SER A 119 -13.02 -0.02 -7.89
N LYS A 120 -13.05 0.28 -9.19
CA LYS A 120 -11.82 0.35 -9.99
C LYS A 120 -10.82 1.35 -9.40
N ASP A 121 -11.27 2.55 -9.07
CA ASP A 121 -10.41 3.61 -8.54
C ASP A 121 -9.80 3.20 -7.18
N THR A 122 -10.60 2.55 -6.33
CA THR A 122 -10.10 2.05 -5.03
C THR A 122 -9.09 0.91 -5.20
N GLU A 123 -9.31 0.03 -6.17
CA GLU A 123 -8.36 -1.04 -6.50
C GLU A 123 -7.04 -0.47 -7.04
N ASP A 124 -7.11 0.56 -7.88
CA ASP A 124 -5.93 1.26 -8.42
C ASP A 124 -5.14 1.99 -7.31
N ILE A 125 -5.84 2.63 -6.36
CA ILE A 125 -5.23 3.22 -5.16
C ILE A 125 -4.54 2.15 -4.30
N LEU A 126 -5.22 1.03 -4.05
CA LEU A 126 -4.66 -0.06 -3.25
C LEU A 126 -3.44 -0.67 -3.94
N LEU A 127 -3.51 -0.94 -5.25
CA LEU A 127 -2.40 -1.44 -6.05
C LEU A 127 -1.20 -0.49 -5.94
N THR A 128 -1.42 0.80 -6.15
CA THR A 128 -0.36 1.82 -6.10
C THR A 128 0.26 1.87 -4.71
N THR A 129 -0.56 1.95 -3.65
CA THR A 129 -0.11 2.02 -2.26
C THR A 129 0.67 0.77 -1.85
N LEU A 130 0.14 -0.42 -2.16
CA LEU A 130 0.70 -1.70 -1.73
C LEU A 130 2.00 -2.06 -2.49
N PHE A 131 2.11 -1.64 -3.75
CA PHE A 131 3.25 -1.93 -4.62
C PHE A 131 4.14 -0.71 -4.88
N THR A 132 4.01 0.37 -4.13
CA THR A 132 5.02 1.43 -4.12
C THR A 132 6.32 0.89 -3.53
N ASN A 133 7.45 1.22 -4.15
CA ASN A 133 8.78 0.90 -3.63
C ASN A 133 8.87 1.40 -2.18
N SER A 134 9.05 0.47 -1.26
CA SER A 134 9.07 0.75 0.17
C SER A 134 9.74 -0.39 0.94
N TYR A 135 10.23 -0.07 2.13
CA TYR A 135 10.65 -1.09 3.10
C TYR A 135 9.42 -1.78 3.69
N SER A 136 9.47 -3.10 3.85
CA SER A 136 8.42 -3.86 4.54
C SER A 136 8.28 -3.44 6.01
N PRO A 137 7.08 -3.60 6.62
CA PRO A 137 6.92 -3.43 8.06
C PRO A 137 7.76 -4.48 8.82
N GLU A 138 8.42 -4.05 9.89
CA GLU A 138 9.25 -4.92 10.74
C GLU A 138 8.63 -5.14 12.13
N LYS A 139 7.74 -4.24 12.57
CA LYS A 139 7.09 -4.34 13.87
C LYS A 139 5.95 -5.37 13.83
N ASN A 140 6.03 -6.38 14.70
CA ASN A 140 4.99 -7.40 14.91
C ASN A 140 4.61 -8.23 13.66
N ILE A 141 5.48 -8.30 12.67
CA ILE A 141 5.32 -9.15 11.48
C ILE A 141 6.70 -9.52 10.92
N GLU A 142 6.81 -10.69 10.30
CA GLU A 142 7.96 -11.01 9.48
C GLU A 142 7.77 -10.42 8.07
N PRO A 143 8.76 -9.73 7.48
CA PRO A 143 8.64 -9.13 6.15
C PRO A 143 8.13 -10.10 5.07
N LEU A 144 8.49 -11.39 5.15
CA LEU A 144 8.04 -12.42 4.22
C LEU A 144 6.52 -12.59 4.23
N ILE A 145 5.86 -12.46 5.39
CA ILE A 145 4.40 -12.57 5.50
C ILE A 145 3.72 -11.42 4.73
N PHE A 146 4.29 -10.22 4.80
CA PHE A 146 3.77 -9.07 4.05
C PHE A 146 3.96 -9.23 2.53
N LEU A 147 5.11 -9.75 2.09
CA LEU A 147 5.39 -10.05 0.68
C LEU A 147 4.51 -11.19 0.14
N ASP A 148 4.24 -12.20 0.95
CA ASP A 148 3.31 -13.29 0.63
C ASP A 148 1.88 -12.77 0.45
N PHE A 149 1.41 -11.89 1.35
CA PHE A 149 0.12 -11.21 1.19
C PHE A 149 0.05 -10.46 -0.15
N LYS A 150 1.06 -9.64 -0.47
CA LYS A 150 1.15 -8.90 -1.74
C LYS A 150 1.01 -9.85 -2.94
N SER A 151 1.77 -10.94 -2.92
CA SER A 151 1.79 -11.92 -4.02
C SER A 151 0.43 -12.61 -4.19
N LYS A 152 -0.18 -13.06 -3.08
CA LYS A 152 -1.51 -13.67 -3.07
C LYS A 152 -2.60 -12.70 -3.55
N TRP A 153 -2.50 -11.42 -3.18
CA TRP A 153 -3.42 -10.39 -3.64
C TRP A 153 -3.37 -10.22 -5.16
N LEU A 154 -2.17 -10.20 -5.79
CA LEU A 154 -2.04 -10.13 -7.25
C LEU A 154 -2.66 -11.34 -7.95
N ILE A 155 -2.42 -12.55 -7.41
CA ILE A 155 -2.94 -13.82 -7.95
C ILE A 155 -4.47 -13.83 -7.86
N LYS A 156 -5.02 -13.54 -6.67
CA LYS A 156 -6.46 -13.51 -6.42
C LYS A 156 -7.19 -12.56 -7.38
N ASN A 157 -6.58 -11.41 -7.64
CA ASN A 157 -7.12 -10.37 -8.52
C ASN A 157 -6.66 -10.51 -10.00
N LYS A 158 -6.06 -11.65 -10.38
CA LYS A 158 -5.64 -12.01 -11.74
C LYS A 158 -4.83 -10.91 -12.45
N LYS A 159 -3.90 -10.28 -11.73
CA LYS A 159 -3.10 -9.15 -12.24
C LYS A 159 -1.86 -9.62 -13.02
N ASN A 160 -2.03 -10.53 -13.99
CA ASN A 160 -0.92 -11.28 -14.63
C ASN A 160 0.18 -10.36 -15.18
N LYS A 161 -0.18 -9.27 -15.87
CA LYS A 161 0.79 -8.28 -16.39
C LYS A 161 1.57 -7.58 -15.27
N ILE A 162 0.91 -7.29 -14.15
CA ILE A 162 1.54 -6.66 -12.99
C ILE A 162 2.47 -7.65 -12.30
N ILE A 163 2.08 -8.93 -12.20
CA ILE A 163 2.94 -9.99 -11.67
C ILE A 163 4.23 -10.09 -12.48
N GLU A 164 4.14 -10.12 -13.82
CA GLU A 164 5.33 -10.17 -14.68
C GLU A 164 6.26 -8.96 -14.48
N ASN A 165 5.69 -7.75 -14.39
CA ASN A 165 6.47 -6.54 -14.11
C ASN A 165 7.08 -6.55 -12.70
N TYR A 166 6.36 -7.12 -11.73
CA TYR A 166 6.81 -7.21 -10.33
C TYR A 166 8.01 -8.15 -10.22
N LEU A 167 7.95 -9.32 -10.86
CA LEU A 167 9.08 -10.24 -10.94
C LEU A 167 10.28 -9.61 -11.69
N LEU A 168 10.03 -8.92 -12.80
CA LEU A 168 11.07 -8.30 -13.60
C LEU A 168 11.82 -7.16 -12.87
N LYS A 169 11.08 -6.30 -12.15
CA LYS A 169 11.68 -5.20 -11.38
C LYS A 169 12.33 -5.65 -10.08
N ASN A 170 12.02 -6.86 -9.61
CA ASN A 170 12.47 -7.36 -8.32
C ASN A 170 13.12 -8.75 -8.47
N PRO A 171 14.31 -8.87 -9.12
CA PRO A 171 15.00 -10.13 -9.38
C PRO A 171 15.58 -10.80 -8.12
N GLY A 172 15.07 -10.50 -6.93
CA GLY A 172 15.40 -11.16 -5.66
C GLY A 172 14.18 -11.19 -4.72
N LEU A 173 12.98 -11.09 -5.29
CA LEU A 173 11.73 -11.10 -4.55
C LEU A 173 11.59 -12.42 -3.79
N MET A 174 11.59 -12.34 -2.47
CA MET A 174 11.34 -13.53 -1.64
C MET A 174 9.93 -14.07 -1.91
N GLY A 175 9.82 -15.38 -2.08
CA GLY A 175 8.55 -16.03 -2.39
C GLY A 175 8.11 -15.88 -3.85
N GLN A 176 8.98 -15.42 -4.76
CA GLN A 176 8.67 -15.30 -6.19
C GLN A 176 8.13 -16.58 -6.85
N SER A 177 8.45 -17.77 -6.31
CA SER A 177 8.01 -19.06 -6.84
C SER A 177 6.49 -19.17 -6.97
N ILE A 178 5.71 -18.64 -6.01
CA ILE A 178 4.24 -18.70 -6.07
C ILE A 178 3.67 -17.92 -7.26
N LEU A 179 4.32 -16.79 -7.60
CA LEU A 179 3.93 -15.94 -8.72
C LEU A 179 4.29 -16.59 -10.06
N VAL A 180 5.49 -17.20 -10.13
CA VAL A 180 5.93 -17.91 -11.33
C VAL A 180 5.07 -19.15 -11.58
N GLU A 181 4.83 -19.96 -10.54
CA GLU A 181 3.97 -21.13 -10.61
C GLU A 181 2.56 -20.77 -11.09
N TYR A 182 1.97 -19.71 -10.53
CA TYR A 182 0.68 -19.21 -10.99
C TYR A 182 0.69 -18.85 -12.48
N LEU A 183 1.66 -18.04 -12.94
CA LEU A 183 1.74 -17.66 -14.36
C LEU A 183 1.95 -18.86 -15.29
N VAL A 184 2.80 -19.82 -14.90
CA VAL A 184 3.00 -21.07 -15.63
C VAL A 184 1.68 -21.83 -15.76
N ASN A 185 0.98 -22.04 -14.65
CA ASN A 185 -0.28 -22.78 -14.62
C ASN A 185 -1.39 -22.10 -15.43
N GLU A 186 -1.45 -20.77 -15.44
CA GLU A 186 -2.40 -20.01 -16.28
C GLU A 186 -2.15 -20.29 -17.78
N PHE A 187 -0.91 -20.20 -18.25
CA PHE A 187 -0.60 -20.47 -19.66
C PHE A 187 -0.74 -21.95 -20.04
N LEU A 188 -0.43 -22.88 -19.12
CA LEU A 188 -0.67 -24.30 -19.35
C LEU A 188 -2.18 -24.62 -19.45
N SER A 189 -3.01 -23.96 -18.65
CA SER A 189 -4.48 -24.09 -18.72
C SER A 189 -5.04 -23.60 -20.06
N GLU A 190 -4.34 -22.69 -20.74
CA GLU A 190 -4.63 -22.23 -22.10
C GLU A 190 -3.96 -23.08 -23.19
N ALA A 191 -3.33 -24.21 -22.84
CA ALA A 191 -2.51 -25.04 -23.73
C ALA A 191 -1.35 -24.28 -24.42
N ASN A 192 -0.87 -23.18 -23.82
CA ASN A 192 0.21 -22.37 -24.33
C ASN A 192 1.55 -22.73 -23.67
N VAL A 193 2.12 -23.86 -24.09
CA VAL A 193 3.36 -24.41 -23.53
C VAL A 193 4.53 -23.43 -23.70
N ASP A 194 4.65 -22.78 -24.85
CA ASP A 194 5.76 -21.86 -25.14
C ASP A 194 5.80 -20.69 -24.15
N LYS A 195 4.64 -20.06 -23.88
CA LYS A 195 4.56 -18.98 -22.88
C LYS A 195 4.77 -19.49 -21.47
N ALA A 196 4.25 -20.67 -21.13
CA ALA A 196 4.50 -21.26 -19.82
C ALA A 196 6.00 -21.47 -19.58
N CYS A 197 6.72 -22.04 -20.55
CA CYS A 197 8.17 -22.18 -20.50
C CYS A 197 8.87 -20.82 -20.39
N GLU A 198 8.41 -19.79 -21.12
CA GLU A 198 8.97 -18.45 -21.01
C GLU A 198 8.92 -17.90 -19.57
N LYS A 199 7.85 -18.17 -18.82
CA LYS A 199 7.70 -17.65 -17.45
C LYS A 199 8.67 -18.30 -16.46
N THR A 200 9.21 -19.49 -16.77
CA THR A 200 10.24 -20.13 -15.94
C THR A 200 11.55 -19.32 -15.88
N LYS A 201 11.78 -18.36 -16.79
CA LYS A 201 12.93 -17.44 -16.74
C LYS A 201 12.97 -16.59 -15.46
N PHE A 202 11.83 -16.40 -14.81
CA PHE A 202 11.74 -15.68 -13.54
C PHE A 202 12.13 -16.54 -12.34
N ILE A 203 12.33 -17.85 -12.51
CA ILE A 203 12.92 -18.70 -11.48
C ILE A 203 14.40 -18.30 -11.38
N ASN A 204 14.72 -17.46 -10.39
CA ASN A 204 16.09 -17.38 -9.93
C ASN A 204 16.41 -18.73 -9.31
N ILE A 205 17.52 -19.32 -9.77
CA ILE A 205 18.04 -20.53 -9.19
C ILE A 205 18.66 -20.14 -7.85
N ASP A 206 17.83 -19.99 -6.81
CA ASP A 206 18.26 -19.93 -5.41
C ASP A 206 18.71 -21.33 -4.91
N TYR A 207 19.28 -22.15 -5.81
CA TYR A 207 19.88 -23.44 -5.54
C TYR A 207 21.20 -23.56 -6.32
N GLN A 208 22.18 -22.74 -5.94
CA GLN A 208 23.59 -23.05 -6.13
C GLN A 208 24.27 -22.82 -4.78
N SER A 209 24.25 -23.89 -3.96
CA SER A 209 25.23 -24.30 -2.93
C SER A 209 25.91 -23.23 -2.07
#